data_AF-A0A0F3GXJ6-F1
#
_entry.id   AF-A0A0F3GXJ6-F1
#
_cell.length_a   1.000
_cell.length_b   1.000
_cell.length_c   1.000
_cell.angle_alpha   90.00
_cell.angle_beta   90.00
_cell.angle_gamma   90.00
#
_symmetry.space_group_name_H-M   'P 1'
#
loop_
_entity.id
_entity.type
_entity.pdbx_description
1 polymer ?
#
loop_
_entity_poly.entity_id
_entity_poly.type
_entity_poly.pdbx_seq_one_letter_code
_entity_poly.pdbx_strand_id
1 'polypeptide(L)'
;MKIAITGKGGVGKTTLSAVLSHLYAVDGKTVIAVDADPDANLAAAFGLDKEQTKDLRPIAEMGQLIEERTGARPGSMGGVFKLNPRVDDIPQ
;
A
#
# COMPACT_ATOMS: atom_id res chain seq x y z
N MET A 1 11.36 11.19 -1.64
CA MET A 1 12.08 9.97 -2.08
C MET A 1 11.05 8.86 -2.29
N LYS A 2 11.22 7.95 -3.25
CA LYS A 2 10.34 6.79 -3.47
C LYS A 2 11.21 5.54 -3.58
N ILE A 3 10.88 4.48 -2.82
CA ILE A 3 11.64 3.23 -2.79
C ILE A 3 10.66 2.08 -3.05
N ALA A 4 11.02 1.17 -3.95
CA ALA A 4 10.29 -0.06 -4.19
C ALA A 4 11.21 -1.25 -3.91
N ILE A 5 10.76 -2.19 -3.07
CA ILE A 5 11.53 -3.38 -2.68
C ILE A 5 10.91 -4.60 -3.37
N THR A 6 11.70 -5.28 -4.19
CA THR A 6 11.27 -6.46 -4.95
C THR A 6 12.25 -7.62 -4.76
N GLY A 7 11.82 -8.84 -5.08
CA GLY A 7 12.61 -10.06 -4.92
C GLY A 7 11.73 -11.31 -4.82
N LYS A 8 12.37 -12.48 -4.72
CA LYS A 8 11.68 -13.78 -4.60
C LYS A 8 10.88 -13.90 -3.30
N GLY A 9 10.03 -14.92 -3.19
CA GLY A 9 9.36 -15.27 -1.94
C GLY A 9 10.37 -15.63 -0.84
N GLY A 10 10.08 -15.23 0.40
CA GLY A 10 10.91 -15.61 1.57
C GLY A 10 12.25 -14.87 1.76
N VAL A 11 12.67 -13.99 0.85
CA VAL A 11 13.98 -13.29 0.95
C VAL A 11 14.01 -12.11 1.96
N GLY A 12 12.95 -11.92 2.75
CA GLY A 12 12.89 -10.88 3.79
C GLY A 12 12.45 -9.49 3.32
N LYS A 13 11.79 -9.36 2.16
CA LYS A 13 11.35 -8.07 1.58
C LYS A 13 10.52 -7.24 2.56
N THR A 14 9.48 -7.85 3.13
CA THR A 14 8.55 -7.18 4.06
C THR A 14 9.26 -6.72 5.33
N THR A 15 10.15 -7.55 5.86
CA THR A 15 10.99 -7.19 7.02
C THR A 15 11.88 -5.99 6.70
N LEU A 16 12.56 -6.01 5.55
CA LEU A 16 13.40 -4.90 5.12
C LEU A 16 12.59 -3.62 4.92
N SER A 17 11.41 -3.71 4.28
CA SER A 17 10.48 -2.58 4.11
C SER A 17 10.06 -1.97 5.44
N ALA A 18 9.69 -2.81 6.42
CA ALA A 18 9.29 -2.37 7.76
C ALA A 18 10.43 -1.66 8.50
N VAL A 19 11.63 -2.26 8.51
CA VAL A 19 12.81 -1.70 9.18
C VAL A 19 13.22 -0.37 8.54
N LEU A 20 13.31 -0.30 7.20
CA LEU A 20 13.66 0.95 6.51
C LEU A 20 12.61 2.05 6.78
N SER A 21 11.32 1.70 6.74
CA SER A 21 10.26 2.65 7.04
C SER A 21 10.37 3.19 8.46
N HIS A 22 10.65 2.32 9.43
CA HIS A 22 10.85 2.69 10.82
C HIS A 22 12.07 3.61 11.00
N LEU A 23 13.21 3.26 10.40
CA LEU A 23 14.43 4.08 10.49
C LEU A 23 14.23 5.49 9.92
N TYR A 24 13.58 5.61 8.76
CA TYR A 24 13.27 6.93 8.20
C TYR A 24 12.30 7.74 9.08
N ALA A 25 11.32 7.08 9.70
CA ALA A 25 10.42 7.74 10.63
C ALA A 25 11.16 8.24 11.88
N VAL A 26 12.08 7.43 12.43
CA VAL A 26 12.96 7.81 13.55
C VAL A 26 13.86 9.01 13.19
N ASP A 27 14.32 9.09 11.94
CA ASP A 27 15.06 10.25 11.40
C ASP A 27 14.19 11.49 11.14
N GLY A 28 12.93 11.49 11.58
CA GLY A 28 12.00 12.61 11.45
C GLY A 28 11.42 12.79 10.04
N LYS A 29 11.51 11.78 9.17
CA LYS A 29 10.88 11.82 7.85
C LYS A 29 9.41 11.42 7.95
N THR A 30 8.56 12.08 7.17
CA THR A 30 7.22 11.56 6.89
C THR A 30 7.34 10.34 5.97
N VAL A 31 6.89 9.19 6.45
CA VAL A 31 6.96 7.91 5.73
C VAL A 31 5.56 7.41 5.44
N ILE A 32 5.31 7.05 4.18
CA ILE A 32 4.14 6.29 3.76
C ILE A 32 4.64 4.89 3.40
N ALA A 33 4.26 3.91 4.19
CA ALA A 33 4.57 2.50 3.95
C ALA A 33 3.41 1.86 3.19
N VAL A 34 3.71 1.22 2.06
CA VAL A 34 2.70 0.60 1.18
C VAL A 34 3.00 -0.89 1.09
N ASP A 35 2.02 -1.72 1.44
CA ASP A 35 2.06 -3.15 1.16
C ASP A 35 1.36 -3.43 -0.17
N ALA A 36 2.10 -3.96 -1.13
CA ALA A 36 1.59 -4.38 -2.43
C ALA A 36 1.64 -5.90 -2.59
N ASP A 37 1.95 -6.64 -1.52
CA ASP A 37 1.94 -8.10 -1.48
C ASP A 37 0.52 -8.59 -1.11
N PRO A 38 -0.08 -9.52 -1.87
CA PRO A 38 -1.40 -10.06 -1.55
C PRO A 38 -1.47 -10.74 -0.17
N ASP A 39 -0.35 -11.20 0.38
CA ASP A 39 -0.31 -11.82 1.70
C ASP A 39 -0.39 -10.79 2.86
N ALA A 40 -0.29 -9.48 2.56
CA ALA A 40 -0.51 -8.35 3.49
C ALA A 40 0.21 -8.44 4.85
N ASN A 41 1.51 -8.76 4.85
CA ASN A 41 2.29 -9.01 6.06
C ASN A 41 2.97 -7.77 6.67
N LEU A 42 2.88 -6.59 6.04
CA LEU A 42 3.63 -5.41 6.50
C LEU A 42 3.16 -4.90 7.87
N ALA A 43 1.87 -4.93 8.17
CA ALA A 43 1.35 -4.52 9.47
C ALA A 43 1.88 -5.41 10.61
N ALA A 44 1.90 -6.72 10.39
CA ALA A 44 2.50 -7.68 11.32
C ALA A 44 4.02 -7.46 11.48
N ALA A 45 4.72 -7.10 10.40
CA ALA A 45 6.14 -6.76 10.46
C ALA A 45 6.44 -5.48 11.28
N PHE A 46 5.46 -4.56 11.39
CA PHE A 46 5.52 -3.43 12.33
C PHE A 46 5.16 -3.81 13.77
N GLY A 47 4.73 -5.05 14.02
CA GLY A 47 4.29 -5.49 15.35
C GLY A 47 2.86 -5.07 15.69
N LEU A 48 2.05 -4.69 14.70
CA LEU A 48 0.63 -4.37 14.91
C LEU A 48 -0.18 -5.65 15.07
N ASP A 49 -1.09 -5.66 16.05
CA ASP A 49 -2.00 -6.77 16.27
C ASP A 49 -3.29 -6.67 15.41
N LYS A 50 -4.15 -7.69 15.51
CA LYS A 50 -5.42 -7.73 14.77
C LYS A 50 -6.39 -6.64 15.20
N GLU A 51 -6.38 -6.24 16.47
CA GLU A 51 -7.27 -5.18 16.96
C GLU A 51 -6.84 -3.81 16.45
N GLN A 52 -5.54 -3.56 16.34
CA GLN A 52 -4.97 -2.34 15.78
C GLN A 52 -5.18 -2.23 14.28
N THR A 53 -5.35 -3.36 13.59
CA THR A 53 -5.48 -3.42 12.12
C THR A 53 -6.92 -3.62 11.64
N LYS A 54 -7.88 -3.85 12.53
CA LYS A 54 -9.28 -4.18 12.16
C LYS A 54 -9.99 -3.12 11.32
N ASP A 55 -9.64 -1.85 11.52
CA ASP A 55 -10.25 -0.71 10.83
C ASP A 55 -9.46 -0.32 9.57
N LEU A 56 -8.35 -1.01 9.27
CA LEU A 56 -7.61 -0.78 8.04
C LEU A 56 -8.41 -1.31 6.85
N ARG A 57 -8.84 -0.39 5.99
CA ARG A 57 -9.48 -0.73 4.73
C ARG A 57 -8.45 -0.72 3.59
N PRO A 58 -8.23 -1.85 2.89
CA PRO A 58 -7.36 -1.88 1.72
C PRO A 58 -7.89 -0.98 0.60
N ILE A 59 -6.98 -0.32 -0.13
CA ILE A 59 -7.34 0.50 -1.30
C ILE A 59 -8.11 -0.32 -2.35
N ALA A 60 -7.79 -1.61 -2.48
CA ALA A 60 -8.48 -2.53 -3.39
C ALA A 60 -10.00 -2.63 -3.13
N GLU A 61 -10.45 -2.32 -1.91
CA GLU A 61 -11.87 -2.34 -1.52
C GLU A 61 -12.55 -0.97 -1.66
N MET A 62 -11.80 0.08 -2.02
CA MET A 62 -12.29 1.44 -2.17
C MET A 62 -12.79 1.70 -3.59
N GLY A 63 -13.86 1.01 -4.01
CA GLY A 63 -14.36 1.04 -5.39
C GLY A 63 -14.64 2.43 -5.96
N GLN A 64 -15.17 3.35 -5.15
CA GLN A 64 -15.42 4.74 -5.58
C GLN A 64 -14.12 5.50 -5.88
N LEU A 65 -13.10 5.35 -5.02
CA LEU A 65 -11.78 5.95 -5.24
C LEU A 65 -11.12 5.38 -6.50
N ILE A 66 -11.19 4.05 -6.69
CA ILE A 66 -10.63 3.39 -7.87
C ILE A 66 -11.31 3.92 -9.15
N GLU A 67 -12.64 4.03 -9.14
CA GLU A 67 -13.41 4.55 -10.29
C GLU A 67 -13.08 6.01 -10.57
N GLU A 68 -13.03 6.87 -9.56
CA GLU A 68 -12.65 8.29 -9.69
C GLU A 68 -11.24 8.45 -10.29
N ARG A 69 -10.29 7.60 -9.87
CA ARG A 69 -8.90 7.67 -10.30
C ARG A 69 -8.67 7.08 -11.69
N THR A 70 -9.22 5.89 -11.94
CA THR A 70 -8.93 5.08 -13.12
C THR A 70 -9.97 5.25 -14.24
N GLY A 71 -11.17 5.76 -13.95
CA GLY A 71 -12.29 5.79 -14.89
C GLY A 71 -12.99 4.45 -15.07
N ALA A 72 -12.57 3.40 -14.35
CA ALA A 72 -13.14 2.07 -14.43
C ALA A 72 -13.49 1.54 -13.04
N ARG A 73 -14.70 1.00 -12.90
CA ARG A 73 -15.12 0.35 -11.66
C ARG A 73 -14.60 -1.09 -11.64
N PRO A 74 -14.01 -1.57 -10.53
CA PRO A 74 -13.65 -2.99 -10.40
C PRO A 74 -14.83 -3.90 -10.77
N GLY A 75 -14.60 -4.87 -11.65
CA GLY A 75 -15.63 -5.82 -12.11
C GLY A 75 -16.50 -5.33 -13.28
N SER A 76 -16.33 -4.09 -13.77
CA SER A 76 -16.99 -3.62 -15.00
C SER A 76 -16.20 -4.00 -16.27
N MET A 77 -16.90 -4.30 -17.37
CA MET A 77 -16.30 -4.54 -18.68
C MET A 77 -16.58 -3.36 -19.64
N GLY A 78 -15.60 -3.02 -20.48
CA GLY A 78 -15.79 -2.05 -21.57
C GLY A 78 -15.54 -0.57 -21.24
N GLY A 79 -14.88 -0.26 -20.12
CA GLY A 79 -14.53 1.11 -19.73
C GLY A 79 -13.18 1.62 -20.26
N VAL A 80 -12.98 2.95 -20.25
CA VAL A 80 -11.69 3.58 -20.53
C VAL A 80 -10.86 3.60 -19.25
N PHE A 81 -9.73 2.88 -19.25
CA PHE A 81 -8.84 2.80 -18.08
C PHE A 81 -7.68 3.79 -18.20
N LYS A 82 -7.60 4.74 -17.26
CA LYS A 82 -6.47 5.66 -17.14
C LYS A 82 -5.27 4.92 -16.54
N LEU A 83 -4.25 4.67 -17.36
CA LEU A 83 -3.03 3.95 -16.95
C LEU A 83 -2.18 4.72 -15.93
N ASN A 84 -2.26 6.06 -15.94
CA ASN A 84 -1.49 6.94 -15.06
C ASN A 84 -2.44 7.81 -14.20
N PRO A 85 -3.16 7.23 -13.24
CA PRO A 85 -3.97 8.01 -12.31
C PRO A 85 -3.07 8.87 -11.42
N ARG A 86 -3.62 9.99 -10.96
CA ARG A 86 -3.00 10.81 -9.92
C ARG A 86 -3.11 10.08 -8.57
N VAL A 87 -2.02 9.94 -7.82
CA VAL A 87 -2.00 9.16 -6.56
C VAL A 87 -1.20 9.83 -5.44
N ASP A 88 -0.65 11.02 -5.68
CA ASP A 88 0.12 11.78 -4.70
C ASP A 88 -0.73 12.28 -3.52
N ASP A 89 -2.05 12.20 -3.64
CA ASP A 89 -3.05 12.61 -2.66
C ASP A 89 -3.68 11.43 -1.89
N ILE A 90 -3.18 10.20 -2.11
CA ILE A 90 -3.68 8.96 -1.50
C ILE A 90 -2.66 8.54 -0.42
N PRO A 91 -2.55 9.31 0.68
CA PRO A 91 -3.28 9.04 1.92
C PRO A 91 -3.83 10.32 2.61
N GLN A 92 -4.98 10.23 3.29
CA GLN A 92 -5.54 11.27 4.18
C GLN A 92 -5.48 10.83 5.64
#